data_AF-A0A1G8JQC8-F1
#
_entry.id   AF-A0A1G8JQC8-F1
#
_cell.length_a   1.000
_cell.length_b   1.000
_cell.length_c   1.000
_cell.angle_alpha   90.00
_cell.angle_beta   90.00
_cell.angle_gamma   90.00
#
_symmetry.space_group_name_H-M   'P 1'
#
loop_
_entity.id
_entity.type
_entity.pdbx_description
1 polymer ?
#
loop_
_entity_poly.entity_id
_entity_poly.type
_entity_poly.pdbx_seq_one_letter_code
_entity_poly.pdbx_strand_id
1 'polypeptide(L)' 'MATVQSDRNWKIKIYPDDHAPPHFHVQTPDGESLVQIDGFRVLGKGAEPKALKAALMWARSHSAELWRIWYEQNRRT' A
#
# COMPACT_ATOMS: atom_id res chain seq x y z
N MET A 1 -5.03 -8.78 7.28
CA MET A 1 -5.07 -8.07 5.98
C MET A 1 -6.12 -6.99 6.08
N ALA A 2 -5.69 -5.72 6.02
CA ALA A 2 -6.58 -4.57 6.00
C ALA A 2 -6.62 -3.98 4.58
N THR A 3 -7.82 -3.72 4.06
CA THR A 3 -7.98 -2.87 2.86
C THR A 3 -8.12 -1.45 3.34
N VAL A 4 -7.14 -0.60 3.01
CA VAL A 4 -7.08 0.79 3.47
C VAL A 4 -7.92 1.68 2.56
N GLN A 5 -7.76 1.51 1.24
CA GLN A 5 -8.48 2.29 0.25
C GLN A 5 -8.87 1.40 -0.92
N SER A 6 -10.07 1.62 -1.47
CA SER A 6 -10.50 1.03 -2.72
C SER A 6 -10.99 2.12 -3.66
N ASP A 7 -10.50 2.10 -4.89
CA ASP A 7 -11.03 2.87 -6.02
C ASP A 7 -11.47 1.88 -7.13
N ARG A 8 -12.04 2.38 -8.23
CA ARG A 8 -12.57 1.52 -9.30
C ARG A 8 -11.54 0.53 -9.86
N ASN A 9 -10.29 0.99 -10.02
CA ASN A 9 -9.25 0.23 -10.72
C ASN A 9 -8.02 -0.09 -9.86
N TRP A 10 -7.99 0.35 -8.60
CA TRP A 10 -6.87 0.05 -7.71
C TRP A 10 -7.31 -0.04 -6.25
N LYS A 11 -6.54 -0.79 -5.46
CA LYS A 11 -6.76 -0.95 -4.02
C LYS A 11 -5.44 -0.85 -3.28
N ILE A 12 -5.48 -0.24 -2.09
CA ILE A 12 -4.36 -0.27 -1.15
C ILE A 12 -4.67 -1.29 -0.06
N LYS A 13 -3.75 -2.24 0.14
CA LYS A 13 -3.84 -3.26 1.18
C LYS A 13 -2.58 -3.28 2.03
N ILE A 14 -2.74 -3.63 3.30
CA ILE A 14 -1.65 -3.89 4.24
C ILE A 14 -1.84 -5.31 4.79
N TYR A 15 -0.79 -6.11 4.66
CA TYR A 15 -0.74 -7.48 5.17
C TYR A 15 0.08 -7.52 6.47
N PRO A 16 -0.41 -8.17 7.54
CA PRO A 16 0.35 -8.36 8.78
C PRO A 16 1.49 -9.37 8.58
N ASP A 17 2.60 -9.19 9.31
CA ASP A 17 3.82 -10.01 9.22
C ASP A 17 4.42 -10.10 7.80
N ASP A 18 4.01 -9.20 6.89
CA ASP A 18 4.65 -9.06 5.60
C ASP A 18 6.04 -8.42 5.76
N HIS A 19 6.98 -8.84 4.91
CA HIS A 19 8.40 -8.64 5.13
C HIS A 19 8.81 -7.15 5.20
N ALA A 20 9.85 -6.87 5.99
CA ALA A 20 10.42 -5.53 6.08
C ALA A 20 11.02 -5.09 4.72
N PRO A 21 10.99 -3.78 4.40
CA PRO A 21 10.53 -2.64 5.21
C PRO A 21 9.00 -2.42 5.19
N PRO A 22 8.45 -1.58 6.09
CA PRO A 22 7.02 -1.25 6.12
C PRO A 22 6.51 -0.80 4.75
N HIS A 23 5.55 -1.54 4.20
CA HIS A 23 5.03 -1.32 2.87
C HIS A 23 3.52 -1.56 2.80
N PHE A 24 2.92 -1.05 1.73
CA PHE A 24 1.55 -1.36 1.33
C PHE A 24 1.52 -1.87 -0.11
N HIS A 25 0.46 -2.59 -0.45
CA HIS A 25 0.27 -3.20 -1.75
C HIS A 25 -0.73 -2.38 -2.54
N VAL A 26 -0.34 -2.00 -3.75
CA VAL A 26 -1.23 -1.42 -4.75
C VAL A 26 -1.65 -2.54 -5.69
N GLN A 27 -2.89 -3.01 -5.53
CA GLN A 27 -3.47 -4.03 -6.41
C GLN A 27 -4.26 -3.38 -7.53
N THR A 28 -4.06 -3.87 -8.75
CA THR A 28 -4.79 -3.50 -9.97
C THR A 28 -5.20 -4.79 -10.71
N PRO A 29 -6.07 -4.71 -11.74
CA PRO A 29 -6.38 -5.88 -12.57
C PRO A 29 -5.15 -6.50 -13.24
N ASP A 30 -4.14 -5.68 -13.56
CA ASP A 30 -2.93 -6.12 -14.28
C ASP A 30 -1.87 -6.73 -13.36
N GLY A 31 -2.00 -6.54 -12.05
CA GLY A 31 -1.03 -7.02 -11.08
C GLY A 31 -0.92 -6.13 -9.85
N GLU A 32 0.13 -6.41 -9.07
CA GLU A 32 0.37 -5.78 -7.78
C GLU A 32 1.73 -5.09 -7.74
N SER A 33 1.84 -3.99 -6.98
CA SER A 33 3.11 -3.35 -6.67
C SER A 33 3.22 -3.03 -5.20
N LEU A 34 4.39 -3.33 -4.63
CA LEU A 34 4.73 -3.02 -3.26
C LEU A 34 5.30 -1.61 -3.19
N VAL A 35 4.84 -0.82 -2.22
CA VAL A 35 5.28 0.56 -2.02
C VAL A 35 5.66 0.75 -0.56
N GLN A 36 6.87 1.21 -0.29
CA GLN A 36 7.30 1.59 1.05
C GLN A 36 6.40 2.70 1.59
N ILE A 37 5.95 2.58 2.84
CA ILE A 37 5.19 3.64 3.51
C ILE A 37 6.12 4.85 3.72
N ASP A 38 7.39 4.60 4.07
CA ASP A 38 8.41 5.63 4.14
C ASP A 38 8.92 6.01 2.74
N GLY A 39 8.91 7.30 2.42
CA GLY A 39 9.40 7.83 1.13
C GLY A 39 8.63 7.41 -0.13
N PHE A 40 7.62 6.54 -0.05
CA PHE A 40 6.81 6.06 -1.18
C PHE A 40 7.63 5.42 -2.31
N ARG A 41 8.72 4.74 -1.96
CA ARG A 41 9.54 4.00 -2.94
C ARG A 41 8.80 2.76 -3.40
N VAL A 42 8.67 2.62 -4.72
CA VAL A 42 8.10 1.41 -5.35
C VAL A 42 9.15 0.30 -5.35
N LEU A 43 8.82 -0.84 -4.75
CA LEU A 43 9.70 -2.00 -4.57
C LEU A 43 9.48 -3.10 -5.62
N GLY A 44 8.28 -3.16 -6.21
CA GLY A 44 7.93 -4.13 -7.25
C GLY A 44 7.14 -3.49 -8.38
N LYS A 45 7.10 -4.14 -9.55
CA LYS A 45 6.33 -3.68 -10.71
C LYS A 45 5.24 -4.70 -11.03
N GLY A 46 4.03 -4.24 -11.23
CA GLY A 46 2.87 -5.06 -11.59
C GLY A 46 1.56 -4.27 -11.62
N ALA A 47 1.45 -3.21 -10.82
CA ALA A 47 0.36 -2.27 -10.92
C ALA A 47 0.46 -1.43 -12.20
N GLU A 48 -0.68 -1.20 -12.85
CA GLU A 48 -0.80 -0.30 -14.00
C GLU A 48 -0.28 1.12 -13.63
N PRO A 49 0.54 1.79 -14.47
CA PRO A 49 1.22 3.03 -14.09
C PRO A 49 0.31 4.19 -13.66
N LYS A 50 -0.86 4.35 -14.29
CA LYS A 50 -1.82 5.41 -13.96
C LYS A 50 -2.49 5.13 -12.61
N ALA A 51 -2.92 3.89 -12.37
CA ALA A 51 -3.43 3.42 -11.10
C ALA A 51 -2.39 3.56 -9.98
N LEU A 52 -1.14 3.17 -10.23
CA LEU A 52 -0.05 3.33 -9.27
C LEU A 52 0.17 4.81 -8.93
N LYS A 53 0.17 5.70 -9.93
CA LYS A 53 0.28 7.14 -9.69
C LYS A 53 -0.89 7.68 -8.85
N ALA A 54 -2.12 7.25 -9.11
CA ALA A 54 -3.30 7.64 -8.35
C ALA A 54 -3.22 7.15 -6.89
N ALA A 55 -2.86 5.88 -6.69
CA ALA A 55 -2.62 5.30 -5.37
C ALA A 55 -1.53 6.05 -4.60
N LEU A 56 -0.42 6.39 -5.24
CA LEU A 56 0.68 7.15 -4.63
C LEU A 56 0.26 8.58 -4.23
N MET A 57 -0.53 9.28 -5.05
CA MET A 57 -1.06 10.59 -4.69
C MET A 57 -1.97 10.52 -3.47
N TRP A 58 -2.86 9.53 -3.42
CA TRP A 58 -3.72 9.30 -2.26
C TRP A 58 -2.87 8.96 -1.02
N ALA A 59 -1.91 8.05 -1.16
CA ALA A 59 -1.06 7.57 -0.07
C ALA A 59 -0.23 8.70 0.56
N ARG A 60 0.25 9.66 -0.24
CA ARG A 60 0.97 10.85 0.26
C ARG A 60 0.11 11.72 1.18
N SER A 61 -1.18 11.87 0.87
CA SER A 61 -2.11 12.63 1.70
C SER A 61 -2.61 11.87 2.94
N HIS A 62 -2.42 10.55 2.98
CA HIS A 62 -2.93 9.65 4.03
C HIS A 62 -1.80 8.85 4.71
N SER A 63 -0.58 9.40 4.73
CA SER A 63 0.59 8.70 5.27
C SER A 63 0.44 8.29 6.74
N ALA A 64 -0.15 9.16 7.56
CA ALA A 64 -0.42 8.87 8.97
C ALA A 64 -1.38 7.69 9.16
N GLU A 65 -2.38 7.57 8.30
CA GLU A 65 -3.33 6.45 8.32
C GLU A 65 -2.65 5.13 7.92
N LEU A 66 -1.82 5.15 6.88
CA LEU A 66 -1.04 3.98 6.47
C LEU A 66 -0.13 3.47 7.59
N TRP A 67 0.58 4.38 8.27
CA TRP A 67 1.41 4.03 9.42
C TRP A 67 0.59 3.44 10.56
N ARG A 68 -0.52 4.09 10.94
CA ARG A 68 -1.40 3.59 12.01
C ARG A 68 -1.86 2.17 11.72
N ILE A 69 -2.40 1.92 10.53
CA ILE A 69 -2.91 0.61 10.13
C ILE A 69 -1.77 -0.41 10.07
N TRP A 70 -0.59 -0.04 9.56
CA TRP A 70 0.56 -0.94 9.54
C TRP A 70 0.96 -1.37 10.95
N TYR A 71 1.03 -0.43 11.91
CA TYR A 71 1.32 -0.77 13.31
C TYR A 71 0.22 -1.62 13.95
N GLU A 72 -1.05 -1.30 13.70
CA GLU A 72 -2.18 -2.10 14.19
C GLU A 72 -2.16 -3.53 13.67
N GLN A 73 -1.83 -3.73 12.38
CA GLN A 73 -1.73 -5.06 11.76
C GLN A 73 -0.50 -5.85 12.26
N ASN A 74 0.62 -5.19 12.55
CA ASN A 74 1.86 -5.86 12.99
C ASN A 74 2.01 -5.92 14.52
N ARG A 75 1.02 -5.44 15.27
CA ARG A 75 1.02 -5.52 16.73
C ARG A 75 0.78 -6.96 17.15
N ARG A 76 1.83 -7.61 17.67
CA ARG A 76 1.73 -8.89 18.36
C ARG A 76 1.14 -8.64 19.76
N THR A 77 -0.03 -9.21 20.02
CA THR A 77 -0.60 -9.33 21.39
C THR A 77 0.03 -10.51 22.11
#